data_AF-A0A915YIN4-F1
#
_entry.id   AF-A0A915YIN4-F1
#
_cell.length_a   1.000
_cell.length_b   1.000
_cell.length_c   1.000
_cell.angle_alpha   90.00
_cell.angle_beta   90.00
_cell.angle_gamma   90.00
#
_symmetry.space_group_name_H-M   'P 1'
#
loop_
_entity.id
_entity.type
_entity.pdbx_description
1 polymer ?
#
loop_
_entity_poly.entity_id
_entity_poly.type
_entity_poly.pdbx_seq_one_letter_code
_entity_poly.pdbx_strand_id
1 'polypeptide(L)'
;MSFIDILVQKGFQVKGKARIVKKMDAEFPTMEKILLEMTGGMFPFATITAITVEEVKPIVAPKYILYKETTEEEQIESAKKAYRI
;
A
#
# COMPACT_ATOMS: atom_id res chain seq x y z
N MET A 1 -8.25 -2.92 -3.16
CA MET A 1 -7.47 -1.93 -2.41
C MET A 1 -6.43 -1.31 -3.33
N SER A 2 -6.09 -0.03 -3.15
CA SER A 2 -5.05 0.63 -3.93
C SER A 2 -3.90 1.03 -3.01
N PHE A 3 -2.68 0.68 -3.38
CA PHE A 3 -1.46 1.05 -2.68
C PHE A 3 -0.71 2.02 -3.58
N ILE A 4 -0.56 3.25 -3.14
CA ILE A 4 0.01 4.33 -3.94
C ILE A 4 1.15 4.94 -3.14
N ASP A 5 2.32 5.02 -3.76
CA ASP A 5 3.35 5.94 -3.32
C ASP A 5 2.97 7.33 -3.80
N ILE A 6 2.58 8.17 -2.85
CA ILE A 6 2.07 9.51 -3.11
C ILE A 6 3.16 10.50 -3.53
N LEU A 7 4.44 10.16 -3.40
CA LEU A 7 5.53 11.04 -3.80
C LEU A 7 5.88 10.81 -5.26
N VAL A 8 6.00 9.55 -5.69
CA VAL A 8 6.26 9.22 -7.10
C VAL A 8 4.97 9.09 -7.94
N GLN A 9 3.80 9.13 -7.30
CA GLN A 9 2.49 9.05 -7.97
C GLN A 9 2.31 7.76 -8.81
N LYS A 10 2.80 6.65 -8.27
CA LYS A 10 2.67 5.29 -8.84
C LYS A 10 2.21 4.32 -7.78
N GLY A 11 1.70 3.17 -8.19
CA GLY A 11 1.22 2.16 -7.27
C GLY A 11 0.58 0.97 -7.95
N PHE A 12 -0.21 0.23 -7.17
CA PHE A 12 -0.95 -0.92 -7.66
C PHE A 12 -2.36 -0.94 -7.08
N GLN A 13 -3.33 -1.24 -7.94
CA GLN A 13 -4.67 -1.63 -7.54
C GLN A 13 -4.73 -3.15 -7.44
N VAL A 14 -5.04 -3.65 -6.26
CA VAL A 14 -5.20 -5.07 -5.95
C VAL A 14 -6.68 -5.39 -5.79
N LYS A 15 -7.16 -6.40 -6.51
CA LYS A 15 -8.53 -6.93 -6.41
C LYS A 15 -8.47 -8.41 -6.06
N GLY A 16 -9.40 -8.84 -5.21
CA GLY A 16 -9.49 -10.22 -4.78
C GLY A 16 -10.51 -10.38 -3.65
N LYS A 17 -10.55 -11.59 -3.07
CA LYS A 17 -11.44 -11.92 -1.96
C LYS A 17 -10.78 -11.58 -0.64
N ALA A 18 -11.48 -10.83 0.19
CA ALA A 18 -11.02 -10.45 1.52
C ALA A 18 -11.81 -11.20 2.60
N ARG A 19 -11.12 -11.55 3.68
CA ARG A 19 -11.73 -12.03 4.92
C ARG A 19 -11.08 -11.37 6.12
N ILE A 20 -11.83 -11.25 7.20
CA ILE A 20 -11.34 -10.75 8.48
C ILE A 20 -10.88 -11.94 9.31
N VAL A 21 -9.62 -11.90 9.74
CA VAL A 21 -9.01 -12.84 10.68
C VAL A 21 -9.04 -12.19 12.07
N LYS A 22 -9.61 -12.87 13.04
CA LYS A 22 -9.75 -12.48 14.44
C LYS A 22 -8.76 -13.26 15.29
N LYS A 23 -8.53 -12.78 16.52
CA LYS A 23 -7.60 -13.42 17.48
C LYS A 23 -7.89 -14.89 17.79
N MET A 24 -9.14 -15.31 17.65
CA MET A 24 -9.56 -16.70 17.89
C MET A 24 -9.27 -17.63 16.70
N ASP A 25 -8.95 -17.09 15.53
CA ASP A 25 -8.63 -17.88 14.35
C ASP A 25 -7.20 -18.44 14.47
N ALA A 26 -7.01 -19.71 14.10
CA ALA A 26 -5.76 -20.43 14.33
C ALA A 26 -4.56 -19.82 13.59
N GLU A 27 -4.78 -19.18 12.45
CA GLU A 27 -3.76 -18.51 11.65
C GLU A 27 -3.35 -17.12 12.17
N PHE A 28 -4.13 -16.54 13.10
CA PHE A 28 -3.90 -15.17 13.57
C PHE A 28 -2.51 -14.97 14.18
N PRO A 29 -1.99 -15.83 15.09
CA PRO A 29 -0.68 -15.60 15.70
C PRO A 29 0.48 -15.57 14.70
N THR A 30 0.39 -16.39 13.64
CA THR A 30 1.41 -16.43 12.58
C THR A 30 1.41 -15.14 11.76
N MET A 31 0.24 -14.62 11.42
CA MET A 31 0.11 -13.36 10.68
C MET A 31 0.46 -12.14 11.56
N GLU A 32 0.04 -12.16 12.83
CA GLU A 32 0.31 -11.11 13.82
C GLU A 32 1.82 -10.90 14.00
N LYS A 33 2.60 -11.98 14.11
CA LYS A 33 4.06 -11.90 14.27
C LYS A 33 4.73 -11.05 13.17
N ILE A 34 4.33 -11.25 11.91
CA ILE A 34 4.88 -10.50 10.76
C ILE A 34 4.53 -9.01 10.88
N LEU A 35 3.28 -8.70 11.20
CA LEU A 35 2.83 -7.31 11.35
C LEU A 35 3.46 -6.62 12.57
N LEU A 36 3.67 -7.34 13.67
CA LEU A 36 4.35 -6.82 14.86
C LEU A 36 5.81 -6.47 14.58
N GLU A 37 6.51 -7.28 13.80
CA GLU A 37 7.89 -6.99 13.37
C GLU A 37 7.96 -5.70 12.55
N MET A 38 7.03 -5.51 11.61
CA MET A 38 6.95 -4.28 10.79
C MET A 38 6.60 -3.03 11.60
N THR A 39 5.80 -3.19 12.66
CA THR A 39 5.28 -2.07 13.46
C THR A 39 6.11 -1.79 14.71
N GLY A 40 7.10 -2.63 15.02
CA GLY A 40 7.81 -2.61 16.31
C GLY A 40 6.87 -2.82 17.51
N GLY A 41 5.69 -3.41 17.29
CA GLY A 41 4.64 -3.56 18.30
C GLY A 41 3.99 -2.25 18.77
N MET A 42 4.24 -1.11 18.13
CA MET A 42 3.75 0.20 18.56
C MET A 42 2.27 0.45 18.19
N PHE A 43 1.71 -0.36 17.30
CA PHE A 43 0.38 -0.17 16.75
C PHE A 43 -0.50 -1.39 17.06
N PRO A 44 -1.30 -1.36 18.14
CA PRO A 44 -2.17 -2.47 18.48
C PRO A 44 -3.30 -2.62 17.45
N PHE A 45 -3.58 -3.85 17.04
CA PHE A 45 -4.69 -4.19 16.15
C PHE A 45 -5.52 -5.36 16.68
N ALA A 46 -6.82 -5.34 16.39
CA ALA A 46 -7.76 -6.36 16.83
C ALA A 46 -8.03 -7.44 15.78
N THR A 47 -7.75 -7.13 14.51
CA THR A 47 -8.09 -7.98 13.36
C THR A 47 -7.08 -7.80 12.24
N ILE A 48 -6.93 -8.83 11.41
CA ILE A 48 -6.10 -8.81 10.19
C ILE A 48 -7.03 -8.98 8.99
N THR A 49 -6.86 -8.13 7.96
CA THR A 49 -7.60 -8.28 6.70
C THR A 49 -6.76 -9.11 5.75
N ALA A 50 -7.09 -10.39 5.60
CA ALA A 50 -6.41 -11.30 4.67
C ALA A 50 -7.08 -11.21 3.29
N ILE A 51 -6.29 -11.00 2.25
CA ILE A 51 -6.78 -10.87 0.87
C ILE A 51 -6.12 -11.93 0.00
N THR A 52 -6.93 -12.80 -0.60
CA THR A 52 -6.51 -13.65 -1.71
C THR A 52 -6.57 -12.82 -2.98
N VAL A 53 -5.41 -12.41 -3.48
CA VAL A 53 -5.29 -11.56 -4.67
C VAL A 53 -5.67 -12.36 -5.93
N GLU A 54 -6.56 -11.80 -6.73
CA GLU A 54 -7.00 -12.37 -8.01
C GLU A 54 -6.52 -11.54 -9.21
N GLU A 55 -6.39 -10.22 -9.04
CA GLU A 55 -5.98 -9.30 -10.09
C GLU A 55 -5.16 -8.14 -9.52
N VAL A 56 -4.12 -7.74 -10.26
CA VAL A 56 -3.28 -6.58 -9.93
C VAL A 56 -3.15 -5.69 -11.17
N LYS A 57 -3.45 -4.40 -11.02
CA LYS A 57 -3.29 -3.38 -12.07
C LYS A 57 -2.28 -2.31 -11.63
N PRO A 58 -1.30 -1.95 -12.47
CA PRO A 58 -0.43 -0.82 -12.18
C PRO A 58 -1.25 0.48 -12.19
N ILE A 59 -0.95 1.37 -11.25
CA ILE A 59 -1.42 2.75 -11.20
C ILE A 59 -0.22 3.62 -11.55
N VAL A 60 -0.36 4.45 -12.57
CA VAL A 60 0.67 5.42 -12.98
C VAL A 60 -0.03 6.73 -13.28
N ALA A 61 0.48 7.83 -12.73
CA ALA A 61 -0.09 9.14 -12.97
C ALA A 61 -0.05 9.53 -14.46
N PRO A 62 -1.08 10.24 -14.97
CA PRO A 62 -1.14 10.64 -16.38
C PRO A 62 0.08 11.41 -16.87
N LYS A 63 0.75 12.15 -15.98
CA LYS A 63 1.93 12.95 -16.32
C LYS A 63 3.05 12.10 -16.95
N TYR A 64 3.28 10.87 -16.48
CA TYR A 64 4.26 9.95 -17.08
C TYR A 64 3.88 9.49 -18.50
N ILE A 65 2.58 9.48 -18.81
CA ILE A 65 2.06 9.06 -20.12
C ILE A 65 2.11 10.25 -21.10
N LEU A 66 1.77 11.44 -20.61
CA LEU A 66 1.70 12.67 -21.41
C LEU A 66 3.08 13.29 -21.66
N TYR A 67 4.00 13.21 -20.68
CA TYR A 67 5.35 13.77 -20.72
C TYR A 67 6.35 12.66 -20.39
N LYS A 68 6.89 12.01 -21.42
CA LYS A 68 7.71 10.79 -21.28
C LYS A 68 9.05 11.01 -20.57
N GLU A 69 9.50 12.26 -20.52
CA GLU A 69 10.68 12.74 -19.83
C GLU A 69 10.48 12.87 -18.31
N THR A 70 9.25 12.75 -17.81
CA THR A 70 8.94 12.88 -16.38
C THR A 70 9.75 11.90 -15.55
N THR A 71 10.56 12.42 -14.62
CA THR A 71 11.34 11.60 -13.68
C THR A 71 10.62 11.43 -12.35
N GLU A 72 11.07 10.48 -11.53
CA GLU A 72 10.53 10.28 -10.18
C GLU A 72 10.99 11.40 -9.24
N GLU A 73 12.21 11.89 -9.37
CA GLU A 73 12.74 13.00 -8.58
C GLU A 73 11.88 14.26 -8.74
N GLU A 74 11.49 14.59 -9.98
CA GLU A 74 10.61 15.72 -10.25
C GLU A 74 9.21 15.54 -9.65
N GLN A 75 8.66 14.31 -9.66
CA GLN A 75 7.37 14.04 -9.01
C GLN A 75 7.48 14.18 -7.51
N ILE A 76 8.54 13.65 -6.89
CA ILE A 76 8.77 13.74 -5.45
C ILE A 76 8.85 15.20 -5.02
N GLU A 77 9.64 16.03 -5.71
CA GLU A 77 9.76 17.46 -5.38
C GLU A 77 8.45 18.22 -5.59
N SER A 78 7.72 17.90 -6.66
CA SER A 78 6.38 18.46 -6.89
C SER A 78 5.39 18.04 -5.80
N ALA A 79 5.42 16.78 -5.36
CA ALA A 79 4.55 16.24 -4.32
C ALA A 79 4.86 16.88 -2.96
N LYS A 80 6.13 16.95 -2.57
CA LYS A 80 6.58 17.65 -1.36
C LYS A 80 6.09 19.11 -1.32
N LYS A 81 6.26 19.84 -2.43
CA LYS A 81 5.74 21.21 -2.56
C LYS A 81 4.23 21.28 -2.38
N ALA A 82 3.47 20.31 -2.92
CA ALA A 82 2.02 20.24 -2.77
C ALA A 82 1.60 19.91 -1.33
N TYR A 83 2.29 18.97 -0.68
CA TYR A 83 2.03 18.55 0.71
C TYR A 83 2.64 19.49 1.76
N ARG A 84 3.44 20.48 1.35
CA ARG A 84 4.13 21.46 2.21
C ARG A 84 5.10 20.80 3.19
N ILE A 85 5.85 19.81 2.70
CA ILE A 85 6.91 19.10 3.43
C ILE A 85 8.26 19.40 2.77
#